data_AF-M0F0H6-F1
#
_entry.id   AF-M0F0H6-F1
#
_cell.length_a   1.000
_cell.length_b   1.000
_cell.length_c   1.000
_cell.angle_alpha   90.00
_cell.angle_beta   90.00
_cell.angle_gamma   90.00
#
_symmetry.space_group_name_H-M   'P 1'
#
loop_
_entity.id
_entity.type
_entity.pdbx_description
1 polymer ?
#
loop_
_entity_poly.entity_id
_entity_poly.type
_entity_poly.pdbx_seq_one_letter_code
_entity_poly.pdbx_strand_id
1 'polypeptide(L)'
;MEPTETLWVIAPNDYRDGRMWPCALAFADYIRDGAAFDLKNTISVHSREATTDEPDLRPSYCDILFLVRDKRNYQFHKDRIRVSHVYEGNEWGDDRETGQSAYHDTEVRRYNPEGKDPGNVWLREDRTQTSDQSVDETGTLSLSEAVRRCVLAGSGDGETVNALWADDFEDAITAENRTMNDIEAGTL
;
A
#
# COMPACT_ATOMS: atom_id res chain seq x y z
N MET A 1 -13.62 14.20 9.76
CA MET A 1 -13.45 12.87 9.17
C MET A 1 -14.35 11.90 9.92
N GLU A 2 -15.30 11.30 9.23
CA GLU A 2 -16.29 10.34 9.73
C GLU A 2 -15.63 9.02 10.16
N PRO A 3 -16.29 8.18 10.99
CA PRO A 3 -15.72 6.90 11.45
C PRO A 3 -15.33 5.93 10.33
N THR A 4 -16.00 6.00 9.19
CA THR A 4 -15.77 5.14 8.03
C THR A 4 -14.63 5.63 7.15
N GLU A 5 -14.28 6.90 7.22
CA GLU A 5 -13.26 7.49 6.35
C GLU A 5 -11.85 7.04 6.73
N THR A 6 -10.92 7.18 5.79
CA THR A 6 -9.54 6.77 5.94
C THR A 6 -8.57 7.90 5.61
N LEU A 7 -7.41 7.89 6.25
CA LEU A 7 -6.33 8.83 5.98
C LEU A 7 -5.07 8.08 5.58
N TRP A 8 -4.48 8.50 4.46
CA TRP A 8 -3.26 7.93 3.90
C TRP A 8 -2.20 9.02 3.88
N VAL A 9 -1.04 8.76 4.48
CA VAL A 9 0.05 9.74 4.55
C VAL A 9 1.31 9.15 3.94
N ILE A 10 1.72 9.72 2.82
CA ILE A 10 2.99 9.38 2.16
C ILE A 10 4.10 10.12 2.91
N ALA A 11 5.00 9.37 3.53
CA ALA A 11 6.00 9.89 4.44
C ALA A 11 7.40 9.38 4.04
N PRO A 12 7.99 9.92 2.95
CA PRO A 12 9.35 9.57 2.56
C PRO A 12 10.33 9.97 3.66
N ASN A 13 11.32 9.13 3.92
CA ASN A 13 12.40 9.47 4.83
C ASN A 13 13.19 10.67 4.29
N ASP A 14 13.54 11.59 5.17
CA ASP A 14 14.29 12.79 4.81
C ASP A 14 15.78 12.58 5.12
N TYR A 15 16.63 12.75 4.11
CA TYR A 15 18.08 12.56 4.22
C TYR A 15 18.79 13.90 4.10
N ARG A 16 19.41 14.34 5.18
CA ARG A 16 20.17 15.60 5.23
C ARG A 16 21.47 15.37 5.98
N ASP A 17 22.57 15.90 5.44
CA ASP A 17 23.90 15.86 6.07
C ASP A 17 24.36 14.44 6.49
N GLY A 18 24.06 13.43 5.66
CA GLY A 18 24.42 12.03 5.92
C GLY A 18 23.60 11.36 7.04
N ARG A 19 22.51 11.99 7.48
CA ARG A 19 21.60 11.45 8.49
C ARG A 19 20.23 11.20 7.88
N MET A 20 19.59 10.13 8.35
CA MET A 20 18.21 9.81 8.05
C MET A 20 17.30 10.34 9.14
N TRP A 21 16.26 11.06 8.75
CA TRP A 21 15.11 11.36 9.58
C TRP A 21 13.94 10.44 9.22
N PRO A 22 13.48 9.57 10.15
CA PRO A 22 12.42 8.61 9.88
C PRO A 22 11.05 9.28 9.95
N CYS A 23 10.67 10.02 8.90
CA CYS A 23 9.45 10.82 8.84
C CYS A 23 8.20 10.05 9.26
N ALA A 24 8.03 8.84 8.73
CA ALA A 24 6.87 7.99 9.01
C ALA A 24 6.76 7.61 10.50
N LEU A 25 7.89 7.25 11.13
CA LEU A 25 7.91 6.89 12.56
C LEU A 25 7.67 8.12 13.44
N ALA A 26 8.30 9.25 13.13
CA ALA A 26 8.11 10.50 13.86
C ALA A 26 6.65 10.97 13.79
N PHE A 27 6.03 10.87 12.62
CA PHE A 27 4.62 11.23 12.43
C PHE A 27 3.67 10.26 13.14
N ALA A 28 3.94 8.95 13.10
CA ALA A 28 3.17 7.95 13.83
C ALA A 28 3.22 8.19 15.36
N ASP A 29 4.38 8.56 15.90
CA ASP A 29 4.55 8.91 17.31
C ASP A 29 3.76 10.17 17.67
N TYR A 30 3.83 11.21 16.83
CA TYR A 30 3.03 12.42 16.99
C TYR A 30 1.51 12.15 16.99
N ILE A 31 1.03 11.33 16.05
CA ILE A 31 -0.40 10.99 15.97
C ILE A 31 -0.88 10.27 17.21
N ARG A 32 -0.09 9.31 17.72
CA ARG A 32 -0.45 8.51 18.90
C ARG A 32 -0.79 9.40 20.10
N ASP A 33 -0.06 10.51 20.25
CA ASP A 33 -0.15 11.37 21.43
C ASP A 33 -1.01 12.63 21.19
N GLY A 34 -1.12 13.08 19.93
CA GLY A 34 -1.70 14.38 19.56
C GLY A 34 -2.97 14.34 18.71
N ALA A 35 -3.36 13.19 18.15
CA ALA A 35 -4.49 13.12 17.22
C ALA A 35 -5.43 11.94 17.50
N ALA A 36 -6.72 12.11 17.19
CA ALA A 36 -7.73 11.07 17.37
C ALA A 36 -7.74 10.06 16.19
N PHE A 37 -6.57 9.48 15.88
CA PHE A 37 -6.40 8.46 14.86
C PHE A 37 -5.64 7.26 15.41
N ASP A 38 -5.97 6.10 14.86
CA ASP A 38 -5.27 4.85 15.06
C ASP A 38 -4.40 4.53 13.84
N LEU A 39 -3.13 4.20 14.07
CA LEU A 39 -2.28 3.60 13.04
C LEU A 39 -2.72 2.16 12.78
N LYS A 40 -3.16 1.90 11.55
CA LYS A 40 -3.66 0.59 11.13
C LYS A 40 -2.58 -0.23 10.42
N ASN A 41 -1.88 0.38 9.46
CA ASN A 41 -0.76 -0.24 8.76
C ASN A 41 0.32 0.80 8.44
N THR A 42 1.57 0.36 8.39
CA THR A 42 2.67 1.05 7.72
C THR A 42 3.01 0.22 6.49
N ILE A 43 2.96 0.84 5.32
CA ILE A 43 3.18 0.19 4.04
C ILE A 43 4.49 0.71 3.47
N SER A 44 5.43 -0.19 3.20
CA SER A 44 6.71 0.17 2.59
C SER A 44 6.66 -0.07 1.08
N VAL A 45 6.80 1.01 0.32
CA VAL A 45 6.78 1.02 -1.15
C VAL A 45 8.22 1.02 -1.64
N HIS A 46 8.63 -0.03 -2.36
CA HIS A 46 9.93 -0.09 -3.00
C HIS A 46 9.99 0.91 -4.16
N SER A 47 10.78 1.98 -4.03
CA SER A 47 10.65 3.18 -4.87
C SER A 47 11.93 3.62 -5.58
N ARG A 48 13.06 2.91 -5.42
CA ARG A 48 14.36 3.34 -5.97
C ARG A 48 14.68 2.76 -7.35
N GLU A 49 14.83 3.63 -8.35
CA GLU A 49 15.53 3.30 -9.59
C GLU A 49 17.03 3.14 -9.30
N ALA A 50 17.62 2.04 -9.77
CA ALA A 50 19.01 1.70 -9.50
C ALA A 50 19.96 2.73 -10.15
N THR A 51 20.51 3.64 -9.36
CA THR A 51 21.68 4.44 -9.76
C THR A 51 22.94 3.73 -9.29
N THR A 52 23.81 3.40 -10.23
CA THR A 52 24.98 2.50 -10.06
C THR A 52 26.16 3.11 -9.31
N ASP A 53 26.11 4.39 -8.93
CA ASP A 53 27.32 5.16 -8.61
C ASP A 53 27.42 5.68 -7.16
N GLU A 54 26.66 5.18 -6.20
CA GLU A 54 26.75 5.66 -4.80
C GLU A 54 27.00 4.55 -3.77
N PRO A 55 28.13 4.59 -3.03
CA PRO A 55 28.40 3.68 -1.92
C PRO A 55 27.72 4.19 -0.65
N ASP A 56 26.61 3.57 -0.23
CA ASP A 56 26.12 3.49 1.17
C ASP A 56 24.78 2.72 1.28
N LEU A 57 24.46 2.19 2.47
CA LEU A 57 23.15 1.62 2.83
C LEU A 57 22.07 2.73 2.88
N ARG A 58 21.62 3.18 1.71
CA ARG A 58 20.49 4.11 1.60
C ARG A 58 19.16 3.38 1.42
N PRO A 59 18.12 3.75 2.16
CA PRO A 59 16.78 3.21 1.97
C PRO A 59 16.28 3.36 0.54
N SER A 60 15.77 2.26 -0.01
CA SER A 60 15.19 2.14 -1.35
C SER A 60 13.67 2.19 -1.35
N TYR A 61 13.08 2.74 -0.29
CA TYR A 61 11.64 2.70 -0.06
C TYR A 61 11.10 4.04 0.46
N CYS A 62 9.81 4.22 0.28
CA CYS A 62 9.00 5.25 0.94
C CYS A 62 7.94 4.55 1.79
N ASP A 63 7.62 5.08 2.96
CA ASP A 63 6.54 4.56 3.78
C ASP A 63 5.24 5.34 3.54
N ILE A 64 4.12 4.62 3.51
CA ILE A 64 2.76 5.15 3.54
C ILE A 64 2.12 4.69 4.84
N LEU A 65 1.61 5.65 5.62
CA LEU A 65 0.87 5.38 6.85
C LEU A 65 -0.62 5.32 6.54
N PHE A 66 -1.25 4.23 6.97
CA PHE A 66 -2.69 4.04 6.89
C PHE A 66 -3.32 4.27 8.26
N LEU A 67 -4.11 5.33 8.37
CA LEU A 67 -4.67 5.86 9.61
C LEU A 67 -6.20 5.81 9.55
N VAL A 68 -6.82 5.43 10.65
CA VAL A 68 -8.28 5.29 10.76
C VAL A 68 -8.79 5.91 12.06
N ARG A 69 -10.04 6.35 12.09
CA ARG A 69 -10.69 6.81 13.34
C ARG A 69 -11.32 5.69 14.14
N ASP A 70 -11.85 4.69 13.44
CA ASP A 70 -12.50 3.54 14.06
C ASP A 70 -12.05 2.23 13.38
N LYS A 71 -11.23 1.45 14.08
CA LYS A 71 -10.75 0.13 13.63
C LYS A 71 -11.88 -0.87 13.34
N ARG A 72 -13.12 -0.61 13.77
CA ARG A 72 -14.26 -1.51 13.56
C ARG A 72 -15.06 -1.18 12.31
N ASN A 73 -15.10 0.10 11.91
CA ASN A 73 -16.04 0.59 10.90
C ASN A 73 -15.38 1.30 9.71
N TYR A 74 -14.05 1.43 9.69
CA TYR A 74 -13.34 2.03 8.56
C TYR A 74 -13.61 1.28 7.24
N GLN A 75 -13.72 2.03 6.15
CA GLN A 75 -13.85 1.45 4.82
C GLN A 75 -12.50 0.90 4.33
N PHE A 76 -12.51 -0.29 3.73
CA PHE A 76 -11.32 -0.89 3.13
C PHE A 76 -11.68 -1.91 2.05
N HIS A 77 -11.59 -1.48 0.79
CA HIS A 77 -11.94 -2.30 -0.37
C HIS A 77 -10.76 -3.17 -0.83
N LYS A 78 -10.34 -4.11 0.02
CA LYS A 78 -9.15 -4.94 -0.19
C LYS A 78 -9.11 -5.65 -1.54
N ASP A 79 -10.26 -6.14 -2.00
CA ASP A 79 -10.34 -6.93 -3.23
C ASP A 79 -9.95 -6.08 -4.47
N ARG A 80 -10.09 -4.75 -4.42
CA ARG A 80 -9.74 -3.83 -5.52
C ARG A 80 -8.23 -3.65 -5.71
N ILE A 81 -7.41 -4.10 -4.75
CA ILE A 81 -5.95 -3.96 -4.77
C ILE A 81 -5.22 -5.30 -4.67
N ARG A 82 -5.94 -6.41 -4.83
CA ARG A 82 -5.33 -7.73 -4.86
C ARG A 82 -4.37 -7.85 -6.02
N VAL A 83 -3.37 -8.71 -5.84
CA VAL A 83 -2.36 -9.02 -6.86
C VAL A 83 -2.37 -10.51 -7.13
N SER A 84 -1.84 -10.94 -8.27
CA SER A 84 -1.82 -12.36 -8.63
C SER A 84 -1.15 -13.24 -7.57
N HIS A 85 -1.71 -14.43 -7.32
CA HIS A 85 -1.14 -15.42 -6.39
C HIS A 85 0.26 -15.83 -6.83
N VAL A 86 1.20 -15.99 -5.89
CA VAL A 86 2.53 -16.53 -6.20
C VAL A 86 2.42 -18.05 -6.22
N TYR A 87 3.03 -18.70 -7.21
CA TYR A 87 3.05 -20.16 -7.32
C TYR A 87 1.67 -20.82 -7.44
N GLU A 88 0.63 -20.12 -7.94
CA GLU A 88 -0.67 -20.75 -8.10
C GLU A 88 -0.56 -22.01 -8.98
N GLY A 89 -0.89 -23.17 -8.39
CA GLY A 89 -0.74 -24.48 -9.05
C GLY A 89 0.67 -25.08 -9.05
N ASN A 90 1.70 -24.37 -8.56
CA ASN A 90 3.10 -24.85 -8.47
C ASN A 90 3.67 -24.76 -7.04
N GLU A 91 2.80 -24.70 -6.04
CA GLU A 91 3.21 -24.71 -4.63
C GLU A 91 3.79 -26.06 -4.22
N TRP A 92 4.69 -26.05 -3.23
CA TRP A 92 5.17 -27.27 -2.58
C TRP A 92 4.00 -28.12 -2.08
N GLY A 93 3.65 -29.18 -2.82
CA GLY A 93 2.67 -30.20 -2.42
C GLY A 93 1.53 -30.51 -3.39
N ASP A 94 1.53 -29.98 -4.63
CA ASP A 94 0.67 -30.27 -5.80
C ASP A 94 -0.86 -30.43 -5.56
N ASP A 95 -1.67 -29.78 -6.41
CA ASP A 95 -3.12 -30.03 -6.60
C ASP A 95 -4.03 -29.95 -5.35
N ARG A 96 -3.81 -28.97 -4.46
CA ARG A 96 -4.72 -28.73 -3.32
C ARG A 96 -5.61 -27.52 -3.53
N GLU A 97 -6.82 -27.76 -4.04
CA GLU A 97 -7.89 -26.75 -4.15
C GLU A 97 -8.40 -26.29 -2.76
N THR A 98 -8.31 -27.18 -1.77
CA THR A 98 -8.66 -26.95 -0.36
C THR A 98 -7.46 -27.25 0.54
N GLY A 99 -7.33 -26.48 1.62
CA GLY A 99 -6.31 -26.74 2.63
C GLY A 99 -6.81 -26.33 4.01
N GLN A 100 -6.26 -26.98 5.05
CA GLN A 100 -6.39 -26.44 6.40
C GLN A 100 -5.66 -25.11 6.45
N SER A 101 -6.39 -24.06 6.81
CA SER A 101 -5.78 -22.78 7.16
C SER A 101 -4.90 -22.97 8.40
N ALA A 102 -3.69 -22.42 8.40
CA ALA A 102 -2.87 -22.34 9.61
C ALA A 102 -3.54 -21.53 10.75
N TYR A 103 -4.66 -20.85 10.45
CA TYR A 103 -5.36 -19.94 11.34
C TYR A 103 -6.80 -20.35 11.64
N HIS A 104 -7.36 -21.37 10.96
CA HIS A 104 -8.74 -21.83 11.15
C HIS A 104 -8.88 -23.34 10.92
N ASP A 105 -9.64 -24.02 11.78
CA ASP A 105 -9.96 -25.46 11.69
C ASP A 105 -10.94 -25.82 10.56
N THR A 106 -11.22 -24.89 9.65
CA THR A 106 -12.17 -25.08 8.54
C THR A 106 -11.43 -25.10 7.22
N GLU A 107 -11.77 -26.04 6.33
CA GLU A 107 -11.29 -26.00 4.94
C GLU A 107 -11.76 -24.72 4.25
N VAL A 108 -10.81 -23.90 3.85
CA VAL A 108 -11.05 -22.69 3.06
C VAL A 108 -10.42 -22.88 1.69
N ARG A 109 -11.04 -22.25 0.68
CA ARG A 109 -10.42 -22.12 -0.64
C ARG A 109 -9.03 -21.50 -0.46
N ARG A 110 -8.01 -22.16 -1.00
CA ARG A 110 -6.61 -21.72 -0.87
C ARG A 110 -6.37 -20.39 -1.60
N TYR A 111 -7.03 -20.23 -2.74
CA TYR A 111 -6.95 -19.05 -3.59
C TYR A 111 -8.27 -18.28 -3.61
N ASN A 112 -8.19 -16.97 -3.42
CA ASN A 112 -9.28 -16.07 -3.77
C ASN A 112 -9.20 -15.79 -5.29
N PRO A 113 -10.29 -15.93 -6.06
CA PRO A 113 -10.26 -15.69 -7.51
C PRO A 113 -9.79 -14.29 -7.90
N GLU A 114 -9.94 -13.32 -7.00
CA GLU A 114 -9.49 -11.93 -7.22
C GLU A 114 -7.99 -11.72 -6.93
N GLY A 115 -7.27 -12.75 -6.45
CA GLY A 115 -5.83 -12.70 -6.15
C GLY A 115 -5.46 -12.74 -4.66
N LYS A 116 -4.16 -12.65 -4.35
CA LYS A 116 -3.61 -12.57 -2.99
C LYS A 116 -3.71 -11.17 -2.42
N ASP A 117 -3.65 -11.10 -1.09
CA ASP A 117 -3.44 -9.86 -0.36
C ASP A 117 -2.09 -9.25 -0.79
N PRO A 118 -2.04 -7.96 -1.20
CA PRO A 118 -0.76 -7.33 -1.55
C PRO A 118 0.15 -7.12 -0.34
N GLY A 119 -0.36 -7.29 0.89
CA GLY A 119 0.39 -7.09 2.12
C GLY A 119 0.80 -5.61 2.32
N ASN A 120 1.78 -5.42 3.19
CA ASN A 120 2.30 -4.10 3.56
C ASN A 120 3.63 -3.76 2.86
N VAL A 121 4.11 -4.61 1.95
CA VAL A 121 5.34 -4.36 1.19
C VAL A 121 4.96 -4.35 -0.28
N TRP A 122 5.07 -3.18 -0.91
CA TRP A 122 4.60 -2.96 -2.26
C TRP A 122 5.76 -2.79 -3.22
N LEU A 123 5.83 -3.68 -4.21
CA LEU A 123 6.86 -3.73 -5.24
C LEU A 123 6.25 -4.31 -6.52
N ARG A 124 6.93 -4.14 -7.66
CA ARG A 124 6.57 -4.83 -8.91
C ARG A 124 7.15 -6.23 -8.86
N GLU A 125 6.37 -7.25 -9.19
CA GLU A 125 6.86 -8.61 -9.40
C GLU A 125 6.76 -8.90 -10.91
N ASP A 126 7.87 -9.26 -11.54
CA ASP A 126 7.89 -9.85 -12.88
C ASP A 126 7.83 -11.36 -12.74
N ARG A 127 6.91 -11.97 -13.49
CA ARG A 127 6.64 -13.41 -13.45
C ARG A 127 6.40 -13.98 -14.84
N THR A 128 6.92 -13.28 -15.85
CA THR A 128 6.66 -13.58 -17.26
C THR A 128 7.76 -14.42 -17.89
N GLN A 129 8.89 -14.64 -17.19
CA GLN A 129 10.03 -15.37 -17.71
C GLN A 129 9.92 -16.87 -17.46
N THR A 130 9.32 -17.28 -16.34
CA THR A 130 9.07 -18.69 -16.01
C THR A 130 7.59 -19.06 -16.08
N SER A 131 7.29 -20.29 -16.52
CA SER A 131 5.91 -20.78 -16.65
C SER A 131 5.29 -21.23 -15.33
N ASP A 132 6.08 -21.28 -14.25
CA ASP A 132 5.66 -21.78 -12.94
C ASP A 132 5.07 -20.69 -12.02
N GLN A 133 4.88 -19.47 -12.56
CA GLN A 133 4.41 -18.29 -11.83
C GLN A 133 5.27 -17.93 -10.61
N SER A 134 6.53 -18.39 -10.59
CA SER A 134 7.51 -17.92 -9.62
C SER A 134 7.84 -16.45 -9.86
N VAL A 135 8.39 -15.79 -8.84
CA VAL A 135 8.89 -14.42 -9.01
C VAL A 135 10.24 -14.50 -9.70
N ASP A 136 10.28 -14.05 -10.94
CA ASP A 136 11.51 -13.98 -11.74
C ASP A 136 12.36 -12.79 -11.28
N GLU A 137 11.70 -11.63 -11.15
CA GLU A 137 12.35 -10.38 -10.76
C GLU A 137 11.44 -9.52 -9.89
N THR A 138 12.04 -8.70 -9.03
CA THR A 138 11.34 -7.65 -8.30
C THR A 138 11.81 -6.28 -8.76
N GLY A 139 10.90 -5.36 -8.97
CA GLY A 139 11.17 -3.99 -9.37
C GLY A 139 10.55 -2.96 -8.42
N THR A 140 10.77 -1.69 -8.75
CA THR A 140 10.09 -0.58 -8.07
C THR A 140 8.61 -0.56 -8.39
N LEU A 141 7.84 0.00 -7.46
CA LEU A 141 6.48 0.45 -7.69
C LEU A 141 6.50 1.98 -7.75
N SER A 142 5.89 2.57 -8.77
CA SER A 142 5.79 4.04 -8.85
C SER A 142 4.93 4.56 -7.70
N LEU A 143 5.23 5.77 -7.24
CA LEU A 143 4.42 6.40 -6.20
C LEU A 143 2.98 6.67 -6.68
N SER A 144 2.81 6.95 -7.97
CA SER A 144 1.49 7.07 -8.61
C SER A 144 0.66 5.79 -8.50
N GLU A 145 1.25 4.62 -8.75
CA GLU A 145 0.56 3.33 -8.56
C GLU A 145 0.29 3.04 -7.08
N ALA A 146 1.21 3.42 -6.18
CA ALA A 146 0.94 3.31 -4.75
C ALA A 146 -0.23 4.21 -4.30
N VAL A 147 -0.32 5.44 -4.80
CA VAL A 147 -1.46 6.34 -4.57
C VAL A 147 -2.75 5.76 -5.13
N ARG A 148 -2.72 5.25 -6.36
CA ARG A 148 -3.86 4.56 -6.98
C ARG A 148 -4.39 3.43 -6.10
N ARG A 149 -3.51 2.61 -5.51
CA ARG A 149 -3.90 1.57 -4.54
C ARG A 149 -4.52 2.14 -3.27
N CYS A 150 -3.99 3.23 -2.73
CA CYS A 150 -4.58 3.90 -1.57
C CYS A 150 -6.00 4.40 -1.87
N VAL A 151 -6.22 5.00 -3.05
CA VAL A 151 -7.54 5.46 -3.51
C VAL A 151 -8.51 4.28 -3.64
N LEU A 152 -8.09 3.23 -4.35
CA LEU A 152 -8.93 2.04 -4.57
C LEU A 152 -9.33 1.34 -3.28
N ALA A 153 -8.40 1.23 -2.33
CA ALA A 153 -8.66 0.57 -1.05
C ALA A 153 -9.41 1.48 -0.07
N GLY A 154 -9.14 2.78 -0.07
CA GLY A 154 -9.63 3.73 0.93
C GLY A 154 -10.91 4.47 0.58
N SER A 155 -11.43 4.31 -0.66
CA SER A 155 -12.64 5.00 -1.13
C SER A 155 -13.53 4.13 -2.04
N GLY A 156 -14.80 4.49 -2.10
CA GLY A 156 -15.80 3.99 -3.05
C GLY A 156 -15.79 4.70 -4.41
N ASP A 157 -16.54 4.15 -5.37
CA ASP A 157 -16.69 4.78 -6.69
C ASP A 157 -17.55 6.04 -6.59
N GLY A 158 -17.15 7.12 -7.26
CA GLY A 158 -17.82 8.42 -7.19
C GLY A 158 -17.56 9.22 -5.92
N GLU A 159 -16.77 8.69 -4.96
CA GLU A 159 -16.39 9.44 -3.76
C GLU A 159 -15.36 10.54 -4.07
N THR A 160 -15.26 11.51 -3.14
CA THR A 160 -14.28 12.59 -3.20
C THR A 160 -13.07 12.27 -2.34
N VAL A 161 -11.89 12.31 -2.95
CA VAL A 161 -10.60 12.21 -2.26
C VAL A 161 -10.13 13.62 -1.94
N ASN A 162 -10.08 13.92 -0.65
CA ASN A 162 -9.48 15.13 -0.13
C ASN A 162 -7.96 14.97 -0.11
N ALA A 163 -7.25 15.84 -0.81
CA ALA A 163 -5.82 15.71 -1.03
C ALA A 163 -5.10 16.99 -0.57
N LEU A 164 -3.93 16.83 0.05
CA LEU A 164 -3.09 17.96 0.49
C LEU A 164 -1.68 17.71 -0.04
N TRP A 165 -1.15 18.65 -0.83
CA TRP A 165 0.15 18.53 -1.51
C TRP A 165 0.26 17.27 -2.39
N ALA A 166 -0.80 16.99 -3.17
CA ALA A 166 -0.94 15.76 -3.94
C ALA A 166 -1.32 16.01 -5.41
N ASP A 167 -1.07 17.21 -5.91
CA ASP A 167 -1.44 17.68 -7.26
C ASP A 167 -0.86 16.78 -8.35
N ASP A 168 0.36 16.27 -8.14
CA ASP A 168 1.04 15.34 -9.05
C ASP A 168 0.35 13.98 -9.19
N PHE A 169 -0.69 13.70 -8.39
CA PHE A 169 -1.42 12.43 -8.39
C PHE A 169 -2.89 12.55 -8.84
N GLU A 170 -3.31 13.69 -9.37
CA GLU A 170 -4.69 13.90 -9.85
C GLU A 170 -5.13 12.80 -10.82
N ASP A 171 -4.29 12.43 -11.80
CA ASP A 171 -4.59 11.36 -12.76
C ASP A 171 -4.79 10.00 -12.07
N ALA A 172 -3.97 9.68 -11.07
CA ALA A 172 -4.06 8.41 -10.34
C ALA A 172 -5.34 8.30 -9.50
N ILE A 173 -5.89 9.45 -9.07
CA ILE A 173 -7.14 9.54 -8.32
C ILE A 173 -8.33 9.48 -9.27
N THR A 174 -8.33 10.33 -10.30
CA THR A 174 -9.49 10.54 -11.18
C THR A 174 -9.71 9.41 -12.18
N ALA A 175 -8.65 8.73 -12.62
CA ALA A 175 -8.75 7.56 -13.50
C ALA A 175 -9.58 6.42 -12.88
N GLU A 176 -9.64 6.36 -11.55
CA GLU A 176 -10.43 5.37 -10.81
C GLU A 176 -11.86 5.83 -10.53
N ASN A 177 -12.42 6.78 -11.30
CA ASN A 177 -13.79 7.28 -11.09
C ASN A 177 -14.00 7.89 -9.68
N ARG A 178 -12.99 8.59 -9.16
CA ARG A 178 -13.08 9.46 -7.99
C ARG A 178 -13.00 10.92 -8.42
N THR A 179 -13.46 11.81 -7.56
CA THR A 179 -13.18 13.24 -7.69
C THR A 179 -12.06 13.62 -6.73
N MET A 180 -11.17 14.52 -7.12
CA MET A 180 -10.15 15.07 -6.23
C MET A 180 -10.61 16.45 -5.74
N ASN A 181 -10.49 16.68 -4.44
CA ASN A 181 -10.63 17.99 -3.83
C ASN A 181 -9.28 18.37 -3.21
N ASP A 182 -8.58 19.31 -3.82
CA ASP A 182 -7.32 19.83 -3.31
C ASP A 182 -7.58 20.78 -2.12
N ILE A 183 -6.87 20.53 -1.02
CA ILE A 183 -6.95 21.28 0.23
C ILE A 183 -5.74 22.20 0.30
N GLU A 184 -5.99 23.51 0.37
CA GLU A 184 -4.93 24.48 0.64
C GLU A 184 -4.47 24.38 2.11
N ALA A 185 -3.16 24.23 2.33
CA ALA A 185 -2.56 24.08 3.67
C ALA A 185 -2.93 25.20 4.67
N GLY A 186 -3.36 26.38 4.20
CA GLY A 186 -3.77 27.51 5.03
C GLY A 186 -5.25 27.53 5.43
N THR A 187 -6.04 26.53 5.02
CA THR A 187 -7.49 26.44 5.28
C THR A 187 -7.89 25.40 6.34
N LEU A 188 -6.90 24.73 6.96
CA LEU A 188 -7.08 23.70 8.00
C LEU A 188 -6.95 24.24 9.43
#